data_AF-A0A935J903-F1
#
_entry.id   AF-A0A935J903-F1
#
_cell.length_a   1.000
_cell.length_b   1.000
_cell.length_c   1.000
_cell.angle_alpha   90.00
_cell.angle_beta   90.00
_cell.angle_gamma   90.00
#
_symmetry.space_group_name_H-M   'P 1'
#
loop_
_entity.id
_entity.type
_entity.pdbx_description
1 polymer ?
#
loop_
_entity_poly.entity_id
_entity_poly.type
_entity_poly.pdbx_seq_one_letter_code
_entity_poly.pdbx_strand_id
1 'polypeptide(L)'
;MYLKTVKDSEINKVSPVITDYLKKKALKPGETAQYRLLTGVKNTDKDKTEGEFLFGAVQCIVLKDTIMDKGSGQPVTIAVIKNVGKDGNITPGKLYVKPRKNDGSFKLSGDNPGDVEIYYVLELLSQNKSNPFATPGVIKIFERIDELAEANQRSRVRNMLQDSWNAIDRWNKEETQIRAAAYNISTQLDVHVLKDKLKTIAERAPEEFYETIDSEETMTKALIKMAKEAGVISYNTVEMKWYLSASGETLALLERREGANETDQFAQILLNGVNGPAMKGKIETLLKKANKAVKQEQLAEIQQPVVSEETVEEEMQPVENKKNRKPERYAS
;
A
#
# COMPACT_ATOMS: atom_id res chain seq x y z
N MET A 1 28.40 -28.58 -20.98
CA MET A 1 28.70 -27.37 -21.78
C MET A 1 27.39 -26.61 -21.91
N TYR A 2 27.32 -25.37 -21.41
CA TYR A 2 26.05 -24.66 -21.23
C TYR A 2 25.56 -23.93 -22.48
N LEU A 3 26.49 -23.45 -23.32
CA LEU A 3 26.20 -22.89 -24.64
C LEU A 3 26.92 -23.73 -25.69
N LYS A 4 26.24 -24.06 -26.79
CA LYS A 4 26.84 -24.80 -27.91
C LYS A 4 27.73 -23.87 -28.72
N THR A 5 29.00 -24.23 -28.92
CA THR A 5 29.91 -23.49 -29.80
C THR A 5 29.92 -24.10 -31.20
N VAL A 6 30.28 -23.29 -32.19
CA VAL A 6 30.51 -23.74 -33.57
C VAL A 6 32.00 -23.63 -33.86
N LYS A 7 32.55 -24.67 -34.49
CA LYS A 7 33.94 -24.68 -34.95
C LYS A 7 34.14 -23.51 -35.93
N ASP A 8 35.23 -22.77 -35.75
CA ASP A 8 35.59 -21.60 -36.59
C ASP A 8 34.61 -20.40 -36.47
N SER A 9 33.86 -20.30 -35.37
CA SER A 9 33.00 -19.17 -35.04
C SER A 9 33.33 -18.57 -33.67
N GLU A 10 33.14 -17.25 -33.50
CA GLU A 10 33.26 -16.57 -32.20
C GLU A 10 31.97 -16.61 -31.35
N ILE A 11 30.95 -17.32 -31.84
CA ILE A 11 29.65 -17.38 -31.18
C ILE A 11 29.70 -18.31 -29.96
N ASN A 12 29.05 -17.88 -28.87
CA ASN A 12 28.93 -18.59 -27.59
C ASN A 12 30.27 -18.84 -26.87
N LYS A 13 31.37 -18.23 -27.31
CA LYS A 13 32.67 -18.26 -26.62
C LYS A 13 32.69 -17.20 -25.52
N VAL A 14 32.22 -17.57 -24.34
CA VAL A 14 32.11 -16.68 -23.17
C VAL A 14 33.23 -16.93 -22.15
N SER A 15 33.58 -15.91 -21.35
CA SER A 15 34.60 -16.03 -20.30
C SER A 15 34.19 -17.01 -19.17
N PRO A 16 35.15 -17.41 -18.31
CA PRO A 16 34.85 -18.17 -17.10
C PRO A 16 33.83 -17.51 -16.18
N VAL A 17 33.79 -16.17 -16.12
CA VAL A 17 32.84 -15.41 -15.27
C VAL A 17 31.39 -15.70 -15.66
N ILE A 18 31.08 -15.64 -16.96
CA ILE A 18 29.74 -15.95 -17.48
C ILE A 18 29.46 -17.46 -17.33
N THR A 19 30.47 -18.30 -17.57
CA THR A 19 30.34 -19.76 -17.41
C THR A 19 29.95 -20.14 -15.98
N ASP A 20 30.59 -19.52 -14.97
CA ASP A 20 30.28 -19.72 -13.56
C ASP A 20 28.91 -19.19 -13.17
N TYR A 21 28.50 -18.05 -13.75
CA TYR A 21 27.14 -17.52 -13.59
C TYR A 21 26.09 -18.51 -14.09
N LEU A 22 26.26 -19.07 -15.30
CA LEU A 22 25.35 -20.07 -15.85
C LEU A 22 25.37 -21.37 -15.06
N LYS A 23 26.53 -21.79 -14.55
CA LYS A 23 26.68 -22.99 -13.71
C LYS A 23 25.90 -22.87 -12.40
N LYS A 24 25.97 -21.71 -11.73
CA LYS A 24 25.19 -21.43 -10.50
C LYS A 24 23.69 -21.47 -10.74
N LYS A 25 23.27 -21.18 -11.98
CA LYS A 25 21.88 -21.17 -12.42
C LYS A 25 21.55 -22.35 -13.34
N ALA A 26 22.24 -23.48 -13.27
CA ALA A 26 21.96 -24.58 -14.17
C ALA A 26 20.51 -25.10 -13.99
N LEU A 27 19.76 -25.22 -15.10
CA LEU A 27 18.44 -25.85 -15.10
C LEU A 27 18.62 -27.37 -15.15
N LYS A 28 18.26 -28.07 -14.06
CA LYS A 28 18.46 -29.52 -13.95
C LYS A 28 17.24 -30.30 -14.45
N PRO A 29 17.41 -31.59 -14.83
CA PRO A 29 16.28 -32.48 -15.08
C PRO A 29 15.29 -32.48 -13.91
N GLY A 30 13.99 -32.46 -14.21
CA GLY A 30 12.89 -32.30 -13.26
C GLY A 30 12.61 -30.87 -12.78
N GLU A 31 13.49 -29.89 -13.08
CA GLU A 31 13.26 -28.48 -12.76
C GLU A 31 12.58 -27.73 -13.92
N THR A 32 11.82 -26.70 -13.59
CA THR A 32 11.25 -25.78 -14.59
C THR A 32 11.65 -24.34 -14.30
N ALA A 33 12.06 -23.60 -15.32
CA ALA A 33 12.27 -22.17 -15.25
C ALA A 33 11.04 -21.44 -15.79
N GLN A 34 10.41 -20.60 -14.98
CA GLN A 34 9.29 -19.76 -15.41
C GLN A 34 9.75 -18.33 -15.67
N TYR A 35 9.20 -17.74 -16.72
CA TYR A 35 9.43 -16.36 -17.13
C TYR A 35 8.11 -15.62 -17.28
N ARG A 36 8.12 -14.32 -17.00
CA ARG A 36 7.00 -13.39 -17.21
C ARG A 36 7.39 -12.36 -18.25
N LEU A 37 6.48 -12.05 -19.17
CA LEU A 37 6.62 -10.98 -20.13
C LEU A 37 6.27 -9.62 -19.51
N LEU A 38 7.06 -8.61 -19.85
CA LEU A 38 6.92 -7.24 -19.38
C LEU A 38 6.19 -6.34 -20.39
N THR A 39 5.76 -6.90 -21.52
CA THR A 39 5.10 -6.16 -22.62
C THR A 39 3.59 -6.04 -22.45
N GLY A 40 3.02 -6.55 -21.35
CA GLY A 40 1.60 -6.47 -21.06
C GLY A 40 1.15 -5.03 -20.77
N VAL A 41 0.00 -4.64 -21.29
CA VAL A 41 -0.63 -3.34 -20.99
C VAL A 41 -1.74 -3.58 -19.98
N LYS A 42 -1.78 -2.81 -18.89
CA LYS A 42 -2.82 -2.96 -17.86
C LYS A 42 -4.20 -2.84 -18.48
N ASN A 43 -5.05 -3.81 -18.22
CA ASN A 43 -6.43 -3.81 -18.67
C ASN A 43 -7.21 -2.74 -17.89
N THR A 44 -7.69 -1.71 -18.60
CA THR A 44 -8.46 -0.60 -18.01
C THR A 44 -9.97 -0.83 -18.08
N ASP A 45 -10.41 -1.96 -18.64
CA ASP A 45 -11.82 -2.30 -18.70
C ASP A 45 -12.37 -2.57 -17.29
N LYS A 46 -13.49 -1.92 -16.97
CA LYS A 46 -14.16 -2.03 -15.67
C LYS A 46 -14.93 -3.34 -15.53
N ASP A 47 -15.38 -3.91 -16.66
CA ASP A 47 -16.25 -5.08 -16.68
C ASP A 47 -15.47 -6.41 -16.84
N LYS A 48 -14.13 -6.31 -16.93
CA LYS A 48 -13.12 -7.39 -16.96
C LYS A 48 -13.59 -8.72 -17.58
N THR A 49 -13.62 -8.79 -18.91
CA THR A 49 -13.81 -10.07 -19.62
C THR A 49 -12.50 -10.86 -19.81
N GLU A 50 -11.35 -10.21 -19.66
CA GLU A 50 -10.00 -10.78 -19.81
C GLU A 50 -9.09 -10.38 -18.62
N GLY A 51 -7.92 -11.02 -18.51
CA GLY A 51 -6.98 -10.88 -17.38
C GLY A 51 -6.52 -9.45 -17.07
N GLU A 52 -5.72 -9.31 -16.01
CA GLU A 52 -5.25 -8.00 -15.52
C GLU A 52 -4.39 -7.25 -16.54
N PHE A 53 -3.68 -7.99 -17.41
CA PHE A 53 -2.86 -7.43 -18.48
C PHE A 53 -3.29 -7.97 -19.84
N LEU A 54 -3.36 -7.06 -20.81
CA LEU A 54 -3.59 -7.37 -22.22
C LEU A 54 -2.24 -7.58 -22.91
N PHE A 55 -2.12 -8.69 -23.62
CA PHE A 55 -0.92 -9.04 -24.38
C PHE A 55 -1.21 -9.19 -25.88
N GLY A 56 -0.20 -8.94 -26.71
CA GLY A 56 -0.22 -9.31 -28.13
C GLY A 56 -0.45 -10.81 -28.32
N ALA A 57 -0.98 -11.23 -29.47
CA ALA A 57 -1.32 -12.64 -29.70
C ALA A 57 -0.10 -13.57 -29.65
N VAL A 58 1.04 -13.11 -30.17
CA VAL A 58 2.32 -13.84 -30.18
C VAL A 58 3.45 -12.84 -29.91
N GLN A 59 4.31 -13.16 -28.96
CA GLN A 59 5.58 -12.47 -28.74
C GLN A 59 6.71 -13.33 -29.30
N CYS A 60 7.49 -12.78 -30.24
CA CYS A 60 8.70 -13.43 -30.74
C CYS A 60 9.91 -12.90 -29.98
N ILE A 61 10.70 -13.80 -29.37
CA ILE A 61 11.98 -13.50 -28.76
C ILE A 61 13.05 -14.11 -29.68
N VAL A 62 13.92 -13.25 -30.22
CA VAL A 62 15.06 -13.71 -31.03
C VAL A 62 16.15 -14.16 -30.06
N LEU A 63 16.58 -15.41 -30.18
CA LEU A 63 17.56 -16.04 -29.29
C LEU A 63 18.97 -15.77 -29.80
N LYS A 64 19.30 -14.48 -29.95
CA LYS A 64 20.62 -13.96 -30.33
C LYS A 64 20.80 -12.57 -29.74
N ASP A 65 21.96 -12.32 -29.18
CA ASP A 65 22.35 -11.00 -28.69
C ASP A 65 23.87 -10.82 -28.68
N THR A 66 24.32 -9.58 -28.59
CA THR A 66 25.73 -9.23 -28.34
C THR A 66 25.81 -8.58 -26.97
N ILE A 67 26.50 -9.26 -26.05
CA ILE A 67 26.65 -8.81 -24.66
C ILE A 67 28.09 -8.42 -24.37
N MET A 68 28.28 -7.49 -23.45
CA MET A 68 29.60 -7.16 -22.94
C MET A 68 30.02 -8.20 -21.92
N ASP A 69 31.01 -9.02 -22.28
CA ASP A 69 31.58 -9.98 -21.36
C ASP A 69 32.56 -9.27 -20.42
N LYS A 70 32.10 -9.00 -19.20
CA LYS A 70 32.90 -8.31 -18.17
C LYS A 70 34.19 -9.04 -17.80
N GLY A 71 34.27 -10.36 -18.02
CA GLY A 71 35.46 -11.14 -17.72
C GLY A 71 36.57 -10.97 -18.76
N SER A 72 36.20 -10.81 -20.04
CA SER A 72 37.16 -10.60 -21.14
C SER A 72 37.29 -9.12 -21.55
N GLY A 73 36.34 -8.28 -21.15
CA GLY A 73 36.23 -6.88 -21.57
C GLY A 73 35.77 -6.70 -23.02
N GLN A 74 35.40 -7.79 -23.71
CA GLN A 74 35.07 -7.79 -25.14
C GLN A 74 33.58 -8.08 -25.37
N PRO A 75 32.98 -7.57 -26.46
CA PRO A 75 31.64 -7.97 -26.86
C PRO A 75 31.64 -9.41 -27.36
N VAL A 76 30.73 -10.23 -26.84
CA VAL A 76 30.55 -11.64 -27.24
C VAL A 76 29.15 -11.81 -27.80
N THR A 77 29.04 -12.50 -28.93
CA THR A 77 27.74 -12.87 -29.51
C THR A 77 27.27 -14.20 -28.94
N ILE A 78 26.09 -14.19 -28.32
CA ILE A 78 25.41 -15.37 -27.83
C ILE A 78 24.22 -15.70 -28.73
N ALA A 79 23.95 -16.98 -28.97
CA ALA A 79 22.79 -17.41 -29.73
C ALA A 79 22.41 -18.88 -29.49
N VAL A 80 21.13 -19.20 -29.66
CA VAL A 80 20.71 -20.59 -29.97
C VAL A 80 20.90 -20.81 -31.47
N ILE A 81 21.70 -21.80 -31.86
CA ILE A 81 22.11 -22.00 -33.24
C ILE A 81 21.21 -23.06 -33.88
N LYS A 82 20.34 -22.66 -34.81
CA LYS A 82 19.48 -23.60 -35.53
C LYS A 82 20.15 -24.19 -36.77
N ASN A 83 20.88 -23.37 -37.51
CA ASN A 83 21.57 -23.78 -38.72
C ASN A 83 22.81 -22.90 -38.93
N VAL A 84 23.83 -23.46 -39.57
CA VAL A 84 25.04 -22.77 -40.00
C VAL A 84 25.09 -22.85 -41.53
N GLY A 85 25.06 -21.68 -42.18
CA GLY A 85 25.16 -21.57 -43.63
C GLY A 85 26.55 -21.96 -44.14
N LYS A 86 26.67 -22.20 -45.46
CA LYS A 86 27.94 -22.55 -46.11
C LYS A 86 28.99 -21.43 -46.05
N ASP A 87 28.51 -20.22 -45.82
CA ASP A 87 29.22 -18.95 -45.63
C ASP A 87 29.59 -18.69 -44.16
N GLY A 88 29.27 -19.61 -43.23
CA GLY A 88 29.54 -19.47 -41.79
C GLY A 88 28.52 -18.62 -41.04
N ASN A 89 27.51 -18.08 -41.73
CA ASN A 89 26.45 -17.29 -41.11
C ASN A 89 25.47 -18.18 -40.32
N ILE A 90 25.17 -17.80 -39.08
CA ILE A 90 24.21 -18.54 -38.25
C ILE A 90 22.78 -18.08 -38.47
N THR A 91 21.85 -19.03 -38.49
CA THR A 91 20.43 -18.74 -38.34
C THR A 91 20.06 -18.86 -36.85
N PRO A 92 19.73 -17.74 -36.17
CA PRO A 92 19.41 -17.78 -34.75
C PRO A 92 18.06 -18.43 -34.50
N GLY A 93 17.96 -19.09 -33.35
CA GLY A 93 16.70 -19.57 -32.80
C GLY A 93 15.71 -18.43 -32.55
N LYS A 94 14.43 -18.76 -32.57
CA LYS A 94 13.33 -17.87 -32.18
C LYS A 94 12.43 -18.63 -31.24
N LEU A 95 12.06 -18.00 -30.13
CA LEU A 95 11.05 -18.48 -29.20
C LEU A 95 9.76 -17.70 -29.44
N TYR A 96 8.67 -18.41 -29.74
CA TYR A 96 7.35 -17.81 -29.92
C TYR A 96 6.50 -18.09 -28.70
N VAL A 97 6.23 -17.05 -27.92
CA VAL A 97 5.38 -17.12 -26.73
C VAL A 97 3.98 -16.67 -27.10
N LYS A 98 2.97 -17.40 -26.62
CA LYS A 98 1.53 -17.07 -26.80
C LYS A 98 0.96 -16.56 -25.46
N PRO A 99 1.22 -15.31 -25.08
CA PRO A 99 1.00 -14.82 -23.71
C PRO A 99 -0.46 -14.81 -23.28
N ARG A 100 -1.41 -14.62 -24.21
CA ARG A 100 -2.85 -14.59 -23.90
C ARG A 100 -3.38 -15.86 -23.23
N LYS A 101 -2.72 -17.00 -23.44
CA LYS A 101 -3.14 -18.28 -22.86
C LYS A 101 -2.64 -18.49 -21.42
N ASN A 102 -1.55 -17.82 -21.05
CA ASN A 102 -0.78 -18.09 -19.83
C ASN A 102 -0.50 -16.81 -19.03
N ASP A 103 -1.34 -15.79 -19.19
CA ASP A 103 -1.22 -14.48 -18.53
C ASP A 103 0.19 -13.87 -18.62
N GLY A 104 0.74 -13.87 -19.84
CA GLY A 104 2.08 -13.32 -20.09
C GLY A 104 3.23 -14.22 -19.66
N SER A 105 2.99 -15.42 -19.14
CA SER A 105 4.05 -16.31 -18.67
C SER A 105 4.37 -17.47 -19.62
N PHE A 106 5.61 -17.97 -19.53
CA PHE A 106 6.05 -19.19 -20.22
C PHE A 106 7.06 -19.95 -19.37
N LYS A 107 7.21 -21.26 -19.66
CA LYS A 107 8.06 -22.17 -18.90
C LYS A 107 9.02 -22.90 -19.83
N LEU A 108 10.20 -23.20 -19.31
CA LEU A 108 11.21 -24.07 -19.92
C LEU A 108 11.47 -25.25 -18.98
N SER A 109 11.52 -26.46 -19.51
CA SER A 109 11.77 -27.67 -18.71
C SER A 109 13.23 -28.11 -18.82
N GLY A 110 13.83 -28.51 -17.70
CA GLY A 110 15.15 -29.13 -17.67
C GLY A 110 15.20 -30.54 -18.27
N ASP A 111 14.04 -31.17 -18.49
CA ASP A 111 13.94 -32.49 -19.13
C ASP A 111 14.04 -32.42 -20.65
N ASN A 112 13.84 -31.23 -21.23
CA ASN A 112 13.94 -30.99 -22.66
C ASN A 112 15.29 -30.33 -23.00
N PRO A 113 16.22 -31.04 -23.68
CA PRO A 113 17.52 -30.47 -24.04
C PRO A 113 17.45 -29.19 -24.87
N GLY A 114 16.39 -29.03 -25.68
CA GLY A 114 16.15 -27.80 -26.44
C GLY A 114 15.80 -26.62 -25.54
N ASP A 115 14.96 -26.85 -24.54
CA ASP A 115 14.58 -25.82 -23.56
C ASP A 115 15.77 -25.43 -22.67
N VAL A 116 16.61 -26.39 -22.30
CA VAL A 116 17.86 -26.14 -21.56
C VAL A 116 18.79 -25.22 -22.33
N GLU A 117 18.96 -25.42 -23.65
CA GLU A 117 19.77 -24.52 -24.48
C GLU A 117 19.15 -23.12 -24.58
N ILE A 118 17.83 -23.04 -24.80
CA ILE A 118 17.09 -21.78 -24.83
C ILE A 118 17.26 -21.04 -23.51
N TYR A 119 17.13 -21.75 -22.38
CA TYR A 119 17.24 -21.22 -21.04
C TYR A 119 18.57 -20.47 -20.82
N TYR A 120 19.70 -21.09 -21.16
CA TYR A 120 21.01 -20.46 -20.96
C TYR A 120 21.19 -19.19 -21.80
N VAL A 121 20.62 -19.15 -23.01
CA VAL A 121 20.63 -17.94 -23.84
C VAL A 121 19.69 -16.88 -23.26
N LEU A 122 18.48 -17.24 -22.81
CA LEU A 122 17.54 -16.30 -22.18
C LEU A 122 18.10 -15.64 -20.91
N GLU A 123 18.84 -16.38 -20.08
CA GLU A 123 19.50 -15.81 -18.89
C GLU A 123 20.52 -14.71 -19.24
N LEU A 124 21.02 -14.71 -20.48
CA LEU A 124 22.04 -13.76 -20.95
C LEU A 124 21.52 -12.75 -21.98
N LEU A 125 20.27 -12.83 -22.46
CA LEU A 125 19.74 -11.81 -23.37
C LEU A 125 19.66 -10.47 -22.64
N SER A 126 19.99 -9.38 -23.33
CA SER A 126 19.84 -8.01 -22.81
C SER A 126 18.37 -7.63 -22.63
N GLN A 127 17.46 -8.32 -23.31
CA GLN A 127 16.01 -8.21 -23.12
C GLN A 127 15.52 -8.81 -21.79
N ASN A 128 16.34 -9.64 -21.13
CA ASN A 128 16.05 -10.16 -19.80
C ASN A 128 16.39 -9.11 -18.74
N LYS A 129 15.40 -8.68 -17.96
CA LYS A 129 15.61 -7.72 -16.87
C LYS A 129 16.52 -8.27 -15.77
N SER A 130 16.54 -9.58 -15.57
CA SER A 130 17.34 -10.26 -14.54
C SER A 130 18.82 -10.48 -14.93
N ASN A 131 19.23 -10.08 -16.13
CA ASN A 131 20.58 -10.31 -16.65
C ASN A 131 21.56 -9.21 -16.19
N PRO A 132 22.60 -9.53 -15.38
CA PRO A 132 23.59 -8.56 -14.90
C PRO A 132 24.64 -8.14 -15.95
N PHE A 133 24.63 -8.79 -17.12
CA PHE A 133 25.49 -8.51 -18.28
C PHE A 133 24.72 -7.85 -19.42
N ALA A 134 23.47 -7.41 -19.17
CA ALA A 134 22.64 -6.81 -20.19
C ALA A 134 23.26 -5.52 -20.74
N THR A 135 23.20 -5.38 -22.07
CA THR A 135 23.62 -4.15 -22.75
C THR A 135 22.70 -2.98 -22.33
N PRO A 136 23.27 -1.84 -21.87
CA PRO A 136 22.48 -0.66 -21.54
C PRO A 136 21.64 -0.17 -22.72
N GLY A 137 20.48 0.43 -22.44
CA GLY A 137 19.59 0.98 -23.48
C GLY A 137 18.72 -0.05 -24.22
N VAL A 138 18.94 -1.36 -24.03
CA VAL A 138 18.04 -2.39 -24.58
C VAL A 138 16.78 -2.52 -23.72
N ILE A 139 15.62 -2.38 -24.37
CA ILE A 139 14.28 -2.54 -23.76
C ILE A 139 14.14 -3.95 -23.18
N LYS A 140 13.69 -4.05 -21.93
CA LYS A 140 13.45 -5.33 -21.25
C LYS A 140 12.08 -5.86 -21.65
N ILE A 141 12.03 -7.12 -22.08
CA ILE A 141 10.82 -7.76 -22.60
C ILE A 141 10.31 -8.85 -21.67
N PHE A 142 11.20 -9.46 -20.87
CA PHE A 142 10.85 -10.52 -19.94
C PHE A 142 11.76 -10.52 -18.71
N GLU A 143 11.34 -11.23 -17.68
CA GLU A 143 12.15 -11.52 -16.50
C GLU A 143 11.88 -12.94 -16.00
N ARG A 144 12.87 -13.51 -15.30
CA ARG A 144 12.70 -14.82 -14.66
C ARG A 144 11.89 -14.65 -13.39
N ILE A 145 10.87 -15.49 -13.22
CA ILE A 145 10.11 -15.54 -11.97
C ILE A 145 10.90 -16.36 -10.96
N ASP A 146 11.16 -15.76 -9.81
CA ASP A 146 11.61 -16.46 -8.61
C ASP A 146 10.40 -16.73 -7.73
N GLU A 147 9.79 -17.91 -7.91
CA GLU A 147 8.56 -18.28 -7.19
C GLU A 147 8.77 -18.28 -5.67
N LEU A 148 9.96 -18.66 -5.20
CA LEU A 148 10.27 -18.69 -3.78
C LEU A 148 10.38 -17.27 -3.23
N ALA A 149 11.08 -16.36 -3.92
CA ALA A 149 11.16 -14.96 -3.51
C ALA A 149 9.80 -14.27 -3.55
N GLU A 150 9.00 -14.47 -4.61
CA GLU A 150 7.64 -13.92 -4.71
C GLU A 150 6.70 -14.54 -3.64
N ALA A 151 6.81 -15.83 -3.35
CA ALA A 151 6.04 -16.48 -2.29
C ALA A 151 6.43 -15.94 -0.91
N ASN A 152 7.71 -15.79 -0.63
CA ASN A 152 8.21 -15.23 0.63
C ASN A 152 7.74 -13.78 0.81
N GLN A 153 7.81 -12.96 -0.23
CA GLN A 153 7.32 -11.57 -0.17
C GLN A 153 5.81 -11.52 0.04
N ARG A 154 5.02 -12.33 -0.70
CA ARG A 154 3.57 -12.41 -0.50
C ARG A 154 3.20 -12.89 0.90
N SER A 155 3.92 -13.90 1.43
CA SER A 155 3.72 -14.40 2.78
C SER A 155 4.07 -13.34 3.82
N ARG A 156 5.19 -12.61 3.64
CA ARG A 156 5.58 -11.49 4.52
C ARG A 156 4.49 -10.43 4.59
N VAL A 157 3.99 -9.96 3.45
CA VAL A 157 2.92 -8.95 3.38
C VAL A 157 1.63 -9.45 4.05
N ARG A 158 1.26 -10.72 3.84
CA ARG A 158 0.08 -11.31 4.50
C ARG A 158 0.25 -11.42 6.01
N ASN A 159 1.43 -11.83 6.48
CA ASN A 159 1.72 -11.92 7.90
C ASN A 159 1.66 -10.54 8.56
N MET A 160 2.24 -9.51 7.92
CA MET A 160 2.14 -8.12 8.38
C MET A 160 0.68 -7.67 8.51
N LEU A 161 -0.16 -7.93 7.50
CA LEU A 161 -1.59 -7.61 7.56
C LEU A 161 -2.28 -8.33 8.73
N GLN A 162 -2.02 -9.61 8.90
CA GLN A 162 -2.61 -10.42 9.97
C GLN A 162 -2.17 -9.92 11.35
N ASP A 163 -0.88 -9.60 11.52
CA ASP A 163 -0.34 -9.05 12.76
C ASP A 163 -0.93 -7.67 13.07
N SER A 164 -1.09 -6.81 12.06
CA SER A 164 -1.77 -5.52 12.20
C SER A 164 -3.22 -5.69 12.64
N TRP A 165 -3.99 -6.60 12.04
CA TRP A 165 -5.37 -6.87 12.46
C TRP A 165 -5.45 -7.39 13.89
N ASN A 166 -4.57 -8.32 14.26
CA ASN A 166 -4.49 -8.85 15.61
C ASN A 166 -4.15 -7.74 16.63
N ALA A 167 -3.25 -6.81 16.27
CA ALA A 167 -2.92 -5.66 17.10
C ALA A 167 -4.13 -4.74 17.28
N ILE A 168 -4.82 -4.40 16.18
CA ILE A 168 -6.03 -3.56 16.20
C ILE A 168 -7.10 -4.16 17.11
N ASP A 169 -7.32 -5.47 17.04
CA ASP A 169 -8.32 -6.14 17.86
C ASP A 169 -7.98 -6.12 19.36
N ARG A 170 -6.69 -6.16 19.70
CA ARG A 170 -6.20 -6.12 21.09
C ARG A 170 -6.22 -4.73 21.72
N TRP A 171 -6.20 -3.66 20.92
CA TRP A 171 -6.19 -2.31 21.47
C TRP A 171 -7.44 -2.00 22.29
N ASN A 172 -7.23 -1.33 23.42
CA ASN A 172 -8.31 -0.77 24.20
C ASN A 172 -8.88 0.51 23.53
N LYS A 173 -9.92 1.10 24.12
CA LYS A 173 -10.59 2.29 23.55
C LYS A 173 -9.63 3.47 23.36
N GLU A 174 -8.82 3.80 24.37
CA GLU A 174 -7.91 4.94 24.34
C GLU A 174 -6.80 4.73 23.29
N GLU A 175 -6.21 3.53 23.26
CA GLU A 175 -5.23 3.12 22.26
C GLU A 175 -5.77 3.18 20.83
N THR A 176 -7.01 2.75 20.63
CA THR A 176 -7.68 2.79 19.33
C THR A 176 -7.93 4.22 18.89
N GLN A 177 -8.36 5.11 19.80
CA GLN A 177 -8.59 6.52 19.50
C GLN A 177 -7.30 7.24 19.10
N ILE A 178 -6.20 7.01 19.83
CA ILE A 178 -4.89 7.62 19.50
C ILE A 178 -4.45 7.20 18.10
N ARG A 179 -4.49 5.90 17.79
CA ARG A 179 -4.06 5.40 16.49
C ARG A 179 -4.99 5.81 15.36
N ALA A 180 -6.30 5.87 15.61
CA ALA A 180 -7.25 6.42 14.66
C ALA A 180 -6.97 7.91 14.34
N ALA A 181 -6.65 8.70 15.37
CA ALA A 181 -6.30 10.10 15.20
C ALA A 181 -5.06 10.28 14.31
N ALA A 182 -4.10 9.36 14.39
CA ALA A 182 -2.91 9.38 13.55
C ALA A 182 -3.23 9.35 12.05
N TYR A 183 -4.28 8.62 11.66
CA TYR A 183 -4.77 8.50 10.29
C TYR A 183 -5.87 9.51 9.96
N ASN A 184 -5.93 10.61 10.70
CA ASN A 184 -6.93 11.65 10.54
C ASN A 184 -8.39 11.13 10.65
N ILE A 185 -8.64 10.08 11.43
CA ILE A 185 -9.99 9.61 11.75
C ILE A 185 -10.49 10.35 13.00
N SER A 186 -11.77 10.72 13.04
CA SER A 186 -12.37 11.40 14.20
C SER A 186 -12.39 10.47 15.42
N THR A 187 -11.90 10.96 16.58
CA THR A 187 -11.82 10.16 17.81
C THR A 187 -13.16 9.96 18.53
N GLN A 188 -14.21 10.67 18.09
CA GLN A 188 -15.55 10.62 18.66
C GLN A 188 -16.39 9.43 18.17
N LEU A 189 -15.90 8.70 17.18
CA LEU A 189 -16.59 7.52 16.65
C LEU A 189 -16.56 6.36 17.66
N ASP A 190 -17.52 5.45 17.51
CA ASP A 190 -17.54 4.20 18.27
C ASP A 190 -16.27 3.36 18.02
N VAL A 191 -15.81 2.66 19.06
CA VAL A 191 -14.56 1.90 19.02
C VAL A 191 -14.55 0.83 17.92
N HIS A 192 -15.69 0.19 17.62
CA HIS A 192 -15.77 -0.80 16.55
C HIS A 192 -15.62 -0.15 15.17
N VAL A 193 -16.21 1.03 14.98
CA VAL A 193 -16.07 1.81 13.74
C VAL A 193 -14.62 2.27 13.55
N LEU A 194 -13.93 2.66 14.62
CA LEU A 194 -12.51 3.02 14.56
C LEU A 194 -11.64 1.83 14.14
N LYS A 195 -11.85 0.66 14.77
CA LYS A 195 -11.12 -0.57 14.43
C LYS A 195 -11.35 -0.99 12.99
N ASP A 196 -12.60 -0.96 12.51
CA ASP A 196 -12.95 -1.28 11.12
C ASP A 196 -12.22 -0.36 10.11
N LYS A 197 -12.23 0.96 10.36
CA LYS A 197 -11.50 1.92 9.52
C LYS A 197 -9.99 1.67 9.51
N LEU A 198 -9.39 1.36 10.66
CA LEU A 198 -7.96 1.05 10.76
C LEU A 198 -7.62 -0.24 10.01
N LYS A 199 -8.48 -1.27 10.08
CA LYS A 199 -8.31 -2.50 9.29
C LYS A 199 -8.39 -2.23 7.78
N THR A 200 -9.32 -1.39 7.35
CA THR A 200 -9.43 -0.98 5.94
C THR A 200 -8.17 -0.25 5.45
N ILE A 201 -7.53 0.56 6.30
CA ILE A 201 -6.26 1.21 5.96
C ILE A 201 -5.15 0.18 5.86
N ALA A 202 -5.04 -0.73 6.84
CA ALA A 202 -4.06 -1.81 6.82
C ALA A 202 -4.21 -2.72 5.58
N GLU A 203 -5.44 -3.00 5.13
CA GLU A 203 -5.69 -3.76 3.90
C GLU A 203 -5.16 -3.08 2.64
N ARG A 204 -5.29 -1.76 2.56
CA ARG A 204 -4.88 -0.97 1.39
C ARG A 204 -3.36 -0.84 1.29
N ALA A 205 -2.68 -0.70 2.43
CA ALA A 205 -1.24 -0.54 2.51
C ALA A 205 -0.65 -1.29 3.72
N PRO A 206 -0.51 -2.63 3.66
CA PRO A 206 -0.11 -3.43 4.82
C PRO A 206 1.28 -3.11 5.35
N GLU A 207 2.26 -2.97 4.44
CA GLU A 207 3.66 -2.71 4.83
C GLU A 207 3.79 -1.32 5.49
N GLU A 208 3.26 -0.29 4.84
CA GLU A 208 3.28 1.08 5.36
C GLU A 208 2.58 1.17 6.72
N PHE A 209 1.37 0.60 6.84
CA PHE A 209 0.65 0.59 8.11
C PHE A 209 1.44 -0.12 9.20
N TYR A 210 1.95 -1.34 8.93
CA TYR A 210 2.69 -2.14 9.91
C TYR A 210 3.95 -1.42 10.41
N GLU A 211 4.68 -0.74 9.52
CA GLU A 211 5.93 -0.05 9.88
C GLU A 211 5.69 1.29 10.58
N THR A 212 4.59 1.98 10.28
CA THR A 212 4.40 3.37 10.71
C THR A 212 3.41 3.56 11.85
N ILE A 213 2.48 2.63 12.09
CA ILE A 213 1.38 2.78 13.07
C ILE A 213 1.82 3.24 14.47
N ASP A 214 2.96 2.74 14.94
CA ASP A 214 3.54 3.07 16.25
C ASP A 214 4.79 3.96 16.14
N SER A 215 5.08 4.50 14.96
CA SER A 215 6.20 5.44 14.77
C SER A 215 5.98 6.73 15.54
N GLU A 216 7.08 7.35 16.00
CA GLU A 216 7.00 8.59 16.77
C GLU A 216 6.33 9.73 15.98
N GLU A 217 6.54 9.78 14.67
CA GLU A 217 5.88 10.71 13.77
C GLU A 217 4.37 10.50 13.75
N THR A 218 3.91 9.27 13.59
CA THR A 218 2.48 8.92 13.56
C THR A 218 1.82 9.24 14.90
N MET A 219 2.48 8.94 16.02
CA MET A 219 2.00 9.30 17.36
C MET A 219 1.98 10.81 17.61
N THR A 220 2.91 11.57 17.01
CA THR A 220 2.91 13.03 17.09
C THR A 220 1.77 13.63 16.27
N LYS A 221 1.46 13.08 15.09
CA LYS A 221 0.28 13.46 14.30
C LYS A 221 -1.03 13.17 15.06
N ALA A 222 -1.11 12.02 15.72
CA ALA A 222 -2.22 11.68 16.58
C ALA A 222 -2.42 12.73 17.69
N LEU A 223 -1.35 13.10 18.40
CA LEU A 223 -1.39 14.13 19.43
C LEU A 223 -1.92 15.46 18.90
N ILE A 224 -1.42 15.92 17.75
CA ILE A 224 -1.88 17.17 17.12
C ILE A 224 -3.38 17.09 16.83
N LYS A 225 -3.83 15.99 16.23
CA LYS A 225 -5.25 15.81 15.90
C LYS A 225 -6.12 15.80 17.16
N MET A 226 -5.77 15.01 18.17
CA MET A 226 -6.53 14.93 19.41
C MET A 226 -6.58 16.28 20.15
N ALA A 227 -5.45 17.00 20.17
CA ALA A 227 -5.40 18.34 20.75
C ALA A 227 -6.26 19.35 19.99
N LYS A 228 -6.32 19.24 18.65
CA LYS A 228 -7.21 20.06 17.81
C LYS A 228 -8.68 19.75 18.06
N GLU A 229 -9.05 18.46 18.13
CA GLU A 229 -10.43 18.03 18.41
C GLU A 229 -10.89 18.43 19.82
N ALA A 230 -9.99 18.38 20.81
CA ALA A 230 -10.25 18.85 22.18
C ALA A 230 -10.20 20.38 22.32
N GLY A 231 -9.97 21.12 21.23
CA GLY A 231 -9.89 22.58 21.25
C GLY A 231 -8.68 23.14 22.00
N VAL A 232 -7.66 22.34 22.29
CA VAL A 232 -6.43 22.77 23.00
C VAL A 232 -5.54 23.62 22.09
N ILE A 233 -5.41 23.21 20.83
CA ILE A 233 -4.66 23.91 19.80
C ILE A 233 -5.55 24.22 18.61
N SER A 234 -5.20 25.27 17.87
CA SER A 234 -5.87 25.65 16.64
C SER A 234 -4.84 26.08 15.60
N TYR A 235 -5.21 25.97 14.33
CA TYR A 235 -4.40 26.40 13.20
C TYR A 235 -5.11 27.55 12.46
N ASN A 236 -4.40 28.65 12.28
CA ASN A 236 -4.86 29.76 11.46
C ASN A 236 -4.25 29.63 10.06
N THR A 237 -5.10 29.47 9.04
CA THR A 237 -4.70 29.27 7.65
C THR A 237 -4.16 30.54 6.99
N VAL A 238 -4.60 31.72 7.45
CA VAL A 238 -4.18 33.03 6.91
C VAL A 238 -2.79 33.40 7.41
N GLU A 239 -2.58 33.24 8.71
CA GLU A 239 -1.30 33.54 9.36
C GLU A 239 -0.32 32.35 9.34
N MET A 240 -0.77 31.19 8.84
CA MET A 240 -0.01 29.94 8.78
C MET A 240 0.61 29.55 10.13
N LYS A 241 -0.12 29.79 11.23
CA LYS A 241 0.38 29.56 12.58
C LYS A 241 -0.47 28.57 13.37
N TRP A 242 0.22 27.71 14.12
CA TRP A 242 -0.37 26.92 15.19
C TRP A 242 -0.29 27.70 16.51
N TYR A 243 -1.37 27.68 17.28
CA TYR A 243 -1.46 28.42 18.54
C TYR A 243 -2.30 27.66 19.58
N LEU A 244 -2.09 27.98 20.86
CA LEU A 244 -2.93 27.51 21.95
C LEU A 244 -4.27 28.24 21.95
N SER A 245 -5.38 27.52 21.87
CA SER A 245 -6.70 28.15 21.72
C SER A 245 -7.08 29.00 22.94
N ALA A 246 -6.69 28.60 24.15
CA ALA A 246 -7.05 29.28 25.39
C ALA A 246 -6.30 30.61 25.62
N SER A 247 -5.02 30.68 25.24
CA SER A 247 -4.17 31.86 25.49
C SER A 247 -3.85 32.68 24.24
N GLY A 248 -4.05 32.13 23.04
CA GLY A 248 -3.61 32.74 21.78
C GLY A 248 -2.08 32.66 21.55
N GLU A 249 -1.34 31.99 22.44
CA GLU A 249 0.11 31.85 22.34
C GLU A 249 0.50 31.07 21.08
N THR A 250 1.34 31.66 20.23
CA THR A 250 1.88 31.02 19.03
C THR A 250 2.83 29.88 19.42
N LEU A 251 2.55 28.69 18.89
CA LEU A 251 3.39 27.50 19.03
C LEU A 251 4.39 27.39 17.87
N ALA A 252 3.91 27.55 16.64
CA ALA A 252 4.76 27.45 15.46
C ALA A 252 4.21 28.32 14.32
N LEU A 253 5.11 28.92 13.56
CA LEU A 253 4.82 29.54 12.27
C LEU A 253 5.30 28.59 11.18
N LEU A 254 4.44 28.29 10.21
CA LEU A 254 4.76 27.41 9.10
C LEU A 254 5.21 28.20 7.88
N GLU A 255 6.07 27.59 7.08
CA GLU A 255 6.42 28.12 5.77
C GLU A 255 5.35 27.77 4.74
N ARG A 256 5.08 28.70 3.82
CA ARG A 256 4.20 28.41 2.69
C ARG A 256 4.93 27.53 1.69
N ARG A 257 4.61 26.25 1.71
CA ARG A 257 5.08 25.26 0.72
C ARG A 257 3.90 24.68 -0.02
N GLU A 258 3.96 24.74 -1.35
CA GLU A 258 2.90 24.21 -2.20
C GLU A 258 2.81 22.70 -2.04
N GLY A 259 1.60 22.18 -1.78
CA GLY A 259 1.35 20.75 -1.55
C GLY A 259 1.76 20.22 -0.16
N ALA A 260 2.32 21.04 0.72
CA ALA A 260 2.71 20.60 2.07
C ALA A 260 1.53 20.67 3.06
N ASN A 261 1.29 19.56 3.76
CA ASN A 261 0.27 19.47 4.80
C ASN A 261 0.74 20.18 6.09
N GLU A 262 -0.12 21.02 6.67
CA GLU A 262 0.18 21.80 7.87
C GLU A 262 0.42 20.94 9.12
N THR A 263 -0.27 19.79 9.19
CA THR A 263 -0.15 18.83 10.29
C THR A 263 1.19 18.10 10.21
N ASP A 264 1.61 17.71 9.01
CA ASP A 264 2.91 17.06 8.80
C ASP A 264 4.06 18.01 9.13
N GLN A 265 3.99 19.25 8.66
CA GLN A 265 5.00 20.26 8.98
C GLN A 265 5.08 20.53 10.49
N PHE A 266 3.93 20.63 11.16
CA PHE A 266 3.91 20.85 12.60
C PHE A 266 4.43 19.64 13.39
N ALA A 267 4.10 18.42 12.97
CA ALA A 267 4.65 17.20 13.56
C ALA A 267 6.19 17.18 13.47
N GLN A 268 6.74 17.55 12.31
CA GLN A 268 8.20 17.64 12.13
C GLN A 268 8.83 18.71 13.02
N ILE A 269 8.17 19.85 13.24
CA ILE A 269 8.65 20.88 14.19
C ILE A 269 8.63 20.37 15.63
N LEU A 270 7.58 19.65 16.04
CA LEU A 270 7.49 19.08 17.39
C LEU A 270 8.55 18.01 17.65
N LEU A 271 8.98 17.27 16.62
CA LEU A 271 10.01 16.24 16.72
C LEU A 271 11.42 16.82 16.66
N ASN A 272 11.70 17.65 15.65
CA ASN A 272 13.07 18.03 15.28
C ASN A 272 13.41 19.48 15.67
N GLY A 273 12.42 20.28 16.06
CA GLY A 273 12.65 21.67 16.46
C GLY A 273 13.36 21.74 17.82
N VAL A 274 14.20 22.77 17.99
CA VAL A 274 14.94 23.02 19.25
C VAL A 274 14.03 23.07 20.47
N ASN A 275 12.85 23.70 20.34
CA ASN A 275 11.83 23.77 21.38
C ASN A 275 10.70 22.74 21.19
N GLY A 276 10.80 21.87 20.18
CA GLY A 276 9.78 20.90 19.78
C GLY A 276 9.32 19.99 20.93
N PRO A 277 10.24 19.28 21.61
CA PRO A 277 9.90 18.39 22.71
C PRO A 277 9.21 19.09 23.88
N ALA A 278 9.63 20.31 24.22
CA ALA A 278 9.00 21.11 25.27
C ALA A 278 7.57 21.52 24.89
N MET A 279 7.36 21.93 23.64
CA MET A 279 6.04 22.25 23.10
C MET A 279 5.12 21.01 23.09
N LYS A 280 5.64 19.87 22.63
CA LYS A 280 4.94 18.57 22.64
C LYS A 280 4.46 18.21 24.05
N GLY A 281 5.35 18.27 25.05
CA GLY A 281 5.00 18.00 26.45
C GLY A 281 3.97 18.98 27.03
N LYS A 282 3.99 20.26 26.61
CA LYS A 282 2.98 21.26 26.99
C LYS A 282 1.60 20.89 26.41
N ILE A 283 1.54 20.52 25.13
CA ILE A 283 0.30 20.10 24.47
C ILE A 283 -0.28 18.84 25.15
N GLU A 284 0.55 17.83 25.43
CA GLU A 284 0.13 16.61 26.13
C GLU A 284 -0.46 16.90 27.51
N THR A 285 0.16 17.81 28.27
CA THR A 285 -0.31 18.19 29.60
C THR A 285 -1.67 18.88 29.53
N LEU A 286 -1.85 19.79 28.57
CA LEU A 286 -3.12 20.49 28.37
C LEU A 286 -4.22 19.55 27.88
N LEU A 287 -3.91 18.63 26.97
CA LEU A 287 -4.83 17.61 26.49
C LEU A 287 -5.32 16.70 27.63
N LYS A 288 -4.41 16.25 28.51
CA LYS A 288 -4.78 15.47 29.70
C LYS A 288 -5.73 16.24 30.62
N LYS A 289 -5.52 17.54 30.81
CA LYS A 289 -6.41 18.40 31.61
C LYS A 289 -7.79 18.55 30.96
N ALA A 290 -7.84 18.81 29.66
CA ALA A 290 -9.09 18.94 28.90
C ALA A 290 -9.92 17.65 28.99
N ASN A 291 -9.30 16.49 28.77
CA ASN A 291 -9.99 15.20 28.85
C ASN A 291 -10.51 14.90 30.27
N LYS A 292 -9.80 15.35 31.32
CA LYS A 292 -10.26 15.19 32.70
C LYS A 292 -11.49 16.06 33.00
N ALA A 293 -11.51 17.31 32.50
CA ALA A 293 -12.64 18.22 32.67
C ALA A 293 -13.92 17.65 32.03
N VAL A 294 -13.83 17.17 30.79
CA VAL A 294 -14.97 16.55 30.08
C VAL A 294 -15.51 15.32 30.83
N LYS A 295 -14.63 14.45 31.35
CA LYS A 295 -15.06 13.31 32.17
C LYS A 295 -15.77 13.74 33.45
N GLN A 296 -15.37 14.86 34.07
CA GLN A 296 -16.02 15.38 35.28
C GLN A 296 -17.39 16.02 34.99
N GLU A 297 -17.52 16.75 33.89
CA GLU A 297 -18.79 17.34 33.45
C GLU A 297 -19.83 16.25 33.12
N GLN A 298 -19.43 15.20 32.38
CA GLN A 298 -20.30 14.06 32.09
C GLN A 298 -20.76 13.32 33.36
N LEU A 299 -19.90 13.21 34.37
CA LEU A 299 -20.27 12.60 35.67
C LEU A 299 -21.20 13.48 36.49
N ALA A 300 -21.07 14.80 36.39
CA ALA A 300 -21.94 15.76 37.08
C ALA A 300 -23.35 15.81 36.46
N GLU A 301 -23.45 15.67 35.13
CA GLU A 301 -24.73 15.65 34.42
C GLU A 301 -25.57 14.39 34.73
N ILE A 302 -24.91 13.25 34.99
CA ILE A 302 -25.55 12.00 35.42
C ILE A 302 -26.07 12.08 36.88
N GLN A 303 -25.53 12.99 37.71
CA GLN A 303 -25.85 13.12 39.13
C GLN A 303 -26.90 14.21 39.45
N GLN A 304 -27.48 14.86 38.45
CA GLN A 304 -28.57 15.81 38.71
C GLN A 304 -29.82 15.05 39.20
N PRO A 305 -30.41 15.43 40.35
CA PRO A 305 -31.64 14.81 40.82
C PRO A 305 -32.77 15.11 39.83
N VAL A 306 -33.51 14.08 39.43
CA VAL A 306 -34.79 14.23 38.75
C VAL A 306 -35.68 15.07 39.67
N VAL A 307 -35.88 16.34 39.32
CA VAL A 307 -36.85 17.20 39.99
C VAL A 307 -38.21 16.57 39.73
N SER A 308 -38.82 16.03 40.79
CA SER A 308 -40.18 15.52 40.79
C SER A 308 -41.14 16.62 40.37
N GLU A 309 -41.87 16.40 39.29
CA GLU A 309 -43.04 17.22 38.93
C GLU A 309 -44.09 17.09 40.04
N GLU A 310 -44.26 18.14 40.85
CA GLU A 310 -45.50 18.38 41.59
C GLU A 310 -46.57 18.78 40.57
N THR A 311 -47.41 17.83 40.15
CA THR A 311 -48.69 18.14 39.52
C THR A 311 -49.77 18.34 40.59
N VAL A 312 -50.23 19.59 40.63
CA VAL A 312 -51.31 20.18 41.41
C VAL A 312 -52.61 19.37 41.30
N GLU A 313 -53.22 19.04 42.43
CA GLU A 313 -54.60 18.56 42.54
C GLU A 313 -55.57 19.69 42.13
N GLU A 314 -56.34 19.47 41.07
CA GLU A 314 -57.38 20.41 40.61
C GLU A 314 -58.73 19.99 41.23
N GLU A 315 -59.25 20.81 42.15
CA GLU A 315 -60.57 20.67 42.77
C GLU A 315 -61.70 20.83 41.74
N MET A 316 -62.53 19.81 41.57
CA MET A 316 -63.82 19.93 40.86
C MET A 316 -64.91 20.43 41.81
N GLN A 317 -65.56 21.56 41.47
CA GLN A 317 -66.85 21.97 42.02
C GLN A 317 -67.97 21.92 40.95
N PRO A 318 -69.23 21.65 41.35
CA PRO A 318 -70.31 21.26 40.44
C PRO A 318 -71.09 22.46 39.89
N VAL A 319 -71.56 22.36 38.65
CA VAL A 319 -72.41 23.37 38.01
C VAL A 319 -73.88 22.93 38.04
N GLU A 320 -74.70 23.65 38.81
CA GLU A 320 -76.17 23.59 38.72
C GLU A 320 -76.74 24.76 37.89
N ASN A 321 -77.42 24.39 36.80
CA ASN A 321 -78.84 24.69 36.53
C ASN A 321 -79.31 26.15 36.25
N LYS A 322 -79.83 26.42 35.03
CA LYS A 322 -81.30 26.58 34.77
C LYS A 322 -81.69 27.19 33.39
N LYS A 323 -82.67 26.50 32.78
CA LYS A 323 -83.94 26.97 32.18
C LYS A 323 -84.08 27.34 30.68
N ASN A 324 -85.04 26.58 30.10
CA ASN A 324 -86.16 26.97 29.23
C ASN A 324 -85.94 27.14 27.72
N ARG A 325 -86.52 26.21 26.93
CA ARG A 325 -87.79 26.40 26.19
C ARG A 325 -88.22 25.10 25.46
N LYS A 326 -89.48 24.69 25.62
CA LYS A 326 -90.23 23.74 24.76
C LYS A 326 -90.88 24.53 23.58
N PRO A 327 -91.71 23.91 22.71
CA PRO A 327 -91.39 22.89 21.70
C PRO A 327 -92.01 23.25 20.32
N GLU A 328 -91.56 22.69 19.20
CA GLU A 328 -92.42 22.65 18.00
C GLU A 328 -92.39 21.29 17.29
N ARG A 329 -93.60 20.81 17.01
CA ARG A 329 -93.98 19.62 16.26
C ARG A 329 -94.07 19.98 14.78
N TYR A 330 -93.74 19.05 13.88
CA TYR A 330 -94.44 18.73 12.62
C TYR A 330 -93.96 17.30 12.26
N ALA A 331 -94.80 16.24 12.28
CA ALA A 331 -95.70 15.77 11.19
C ALA A 331 -94.96 15.79 9.84
N SER A 332 -94.69 14.67 9.17
CA SER A 332 -95.61 13.58 8.77
C SER A 332 -94.86 12.28 8.56
#